data_AF-A0A1Q2Z0L2-F1
#
_entry.id   AF-A0A1Q2Z0L2-F1
#
_cell.length_a   1.000
_cell.length_b   1.000
_cell.length_c   1.000
_cell.angle_alpha   90.00
_cell.angle_beta   90.00
_cell.angle_gamma   90.00
#
_symmetry.space_group_name_H-M   'P 1'
#
loop_
_entity.id
_entity.type
_entity.pdbx_description
1 polymer ?
#
loop_
_entity_poly.entity_id
_entity_poly.type
_entity_poly.pdbx_seq_one_letter_code
_entity_poly.pdbx_strand_id
1 'polypeptide(L)' 'MTGIAGPGGAVPGKPVGTVWFGLARRGRPVRALRHVFPGDRTAVRAATVAEALRLLGEAA' A
#
# COMPACT_ATOMS: atom_id res chain seq x y z
N MET A 1 4.64 3.38 -4.12
CA MET A 1 4.12 2.71 -2.90
C MET A 1 5.29 2.37 -1.98
N THR A 2 5.08 2.35 -0.66
CA THR A 2 6.10 1.98 0.35
C THR A 2 5.41 1.34 1.56
N GLY A 3 6.04 0.37 2.23
CA GLY A 3 5.41 -0.31 3.36
C GLY A 3 6.27 -1.34 4.09
N ILE A 4 5.72 -1.88 5.17
CA ILE A 4 6.34 -2.91 6.01
C ILE A 4 5.67 -4.24 5.73
N ALA A 5 6.29 -5.07 4.90
CA ALA A 5 5.76 -6.40 4.60
C ALA A 5 5.96 -7.40 5.75
N GLY A 6 6.83 -7.11 6.74
CA GLY A 6 7.14 -8.02 7.84
C GLY A 6 8.28 -9.00 7.54
N PRO A 7 8.63 -9.88 8.48
CA PRO A 7 7.99 -10.04 9.80
C PRO A 7 8.38 -8.96 10.82
N GLY A 8 9.46 -8.20 10.58
CA GLY A 8 9.90 -7.09 11.44
C GLY A 8 9.55 -5.70 10.87
N GLY A 9 10.04 -4.66 11.55
CA GLY A 9 9.93 -3.27 11.10
C GLY A 9 8.65 -2.54 11.52
N ALA A 10 7.76 -3.19 12.29
CA ALA A 10 6.67 -2.52 12.97
C ALA A 10 7.21 -1.51 14.00
N VAL A 11 6.50 -0.40 14.15
CA VAL A 11 6.72 0.60 15.20
C VAL A 11 5.36 1.02 15.77
N PRO A 12 5.31 1.68 16.94
CA PRO A 12 4.04 2.17 17.50
C PRO A 12 3.23 2.96 16.46
N GLY A 13 1.96 2.57 16.27
CA GLY A 13 1.05 3.17 15.28
C GLY A 13 1.22 2.71 13.83
N LYS A 14 2.27 1.94 13.51
CA LYS A 14 2.57 1.45 12.16
C LYS A 14 2.94 -0.05 12.19
N PRO A 15 1.93 -0.95 12.26
CA PRO A 15 2.15 -2.39 12.34
C PRO A 15 2.71 -2.98 11.03
N VAL A 16 3.19 -4.22 11.10
CA VAL A 16 3.42 -5.06 9.92
C VAL A 16 2.15 -5.12 9.08
N GLY A 17 2.31 -5.11 7.76
CA GLY A 17 1.21 -4.99 6.80
C GLY A 17 0.91 -3.55 6.41
N THR A 18 1.46 -2.54 7.12
CA THR A 18 1.21 -1.15 6.75
C THR A 18 1.85 -0.80 5.41
N VAL A 19 1.06 -0.35 4.45
CA VAL A 19 1.49 0.09 3.12
C VAL A 19 0.82 1.43 2.78
N TRP A 20 1.62 2.36 2.27
CA TRP A 20 1.18 3.64 1.75
C TRP A 20 1.27 3.67 0.22
N PHE A 21 0.21 4.17 -0.40
CA PHE A 21 0.11 4.43 -1.83
C PHE A 21 0.03 5.93 -2.06
N GLY A 22 0.80 6.41 -3.03
CA GLY A 22 0.66 7.75 -3.59
C GLY A 22 0.28 7.62 -5.06
N LEU A 23 -0.84 8.22 -5.45
CA LEU A 23 -1.36 8.20 -6.80
C LEU A 23 -1.45 9.63 -7.32
N ALA A 24 -0.66 9.93 -8.35
CA ALA A 24 -0.62 11.22 -9.00
C ALA A 24 -1.05 11.07 -10.47
N ARG A 25 -1.94 11.97 -10.91
CA ARG A 25 -2.40 12.07 -12.30
C ARG A 25 -2.40 13.55 -12.70
N ARG A 26 -1.95 13.84 -13.91
CA ARG A 26 -1.94 15.22 -14.43
C ARG A 26 -3.34 15.82 -14.37
N GLY A 27 -3.45 17.04 -13.84
CA GLY A 27 -4.72 17.76 -13.71
C GLY A 27 -5.66 17.22 -12.63
N ARG A 28 -5.19 16.32 -11.76
CA ARG A 28 -5.95 15.82 -10.59
C ARG A 28 -5.15 16.01 -9.30
N PRO A 29 -5.83 16.21 -8.15
CA PRO A 29 -5.17 16.18 -6.85
C PRO A 29 -4.47 14.83 -6.60
N VAL A 30 -3.34 14.88 -5.91
CA VAL A 30 -2.64 13.67 -5.47
C VAL A 30 -3.47 12.98 -4.39
N ARG A 31 -3.62 11.65 -4.52
CA ARG A 31 -4.26 10.81 -3.50
C ARG A 31 -3.19 10.06 -2.70
N ALA A 32 -3.29 10.11 -1.39
CA ALA A 32 -2.50 9.29 -0.47
C ALA A 32 -3.43 8.31 0.25
N LEU A 33 -3.13 7.02 0.19
CA LEU A 33 -3.92 5.97 0.84
C LEU A 33 -3.02 5.12 1.73
N ARG A 34 -3.55 4.71 2.88
CA ARG A 34 -2.88 3.79 3.80
C ARG A 34 -3.73 2.53 3.97
N HIS A 35 -3.09 1.38 3.80
CA HIS A 35 -3.66 0.08 4.08
C HIS A 35 -2.84 -0.64 5.15
N VAL A 36 -3.49 -1.56 5.87
CA VAL A 36 -2.82 -2.56 6.70
C VAL A 36 -3.29 -3.92 6.20
N PHE A 37 -2.43 -4.59 5.43
CA PHE A 37 -2.76 -5.90 4.87
C PHE A 37 -2.46 -7.01 5.87
N PRO A 38 -3.35 -8.00 6.03
CA PRO A 38 -3.09 -9.16 6.87
C PRO A 38 -2.16 -10.16 6.17
N GLY A 39 -1.65 -11.11 6.94
CA GLY A 39 -0.86 -12.24 6.45
C GLY A 39 0.64 -12.04 6.55
N ASP A 40 1.37 -12.98 5.96
CA ASP A 40 2.83 -12.97 5.96
C ASP A 40 3.41 -12.00 4.91
N ARG A 41 4.74 -11.97 4.84
CA ARG A 41 5.47 -11.10 3.91
C ARG A 41 5.07 -11.30 2.45
N THR A 42 4.72 -12.52 2.06
CA THR A 42 4.32 -12.86 0.69
C THR A 42 2.90 -12.37 0.42
N ALA A 43 1.97 -12.63 1.33
CA ALA A 43 0.58 -12.18 1.25
C ALA A 43 0.49 -10.64 1.20
N VAL A 44 1.23 -9.93 2.06
CA VAL A 44 1.25 -8.46 2.07
C VAL A 44 1.76 -7.91 0.74
N ARG A 45 2.80 -8.51 0.15
CA ARG A 45 3.33 -8.09 -1.16
C ARG A 45 2.32 -8.32 -2.28
N ALA A 46 1.68 -9.48 -2.32
CA ALA A 46 0.66 -9.80 -3.32
C ALA A 46 -0.53 -8.83 -3.24
N ALA A 47 -1.06 -8.59 -2.04
CA ALA A 47 -2.14 -7.62 -1.81
C ALA A 47 -1.73 -6.19 -2.20
N THR A 48 -0.49 -5.81 -1.93
CA THR A 48 0.06 -4.49 -2.31
C THR A 48 0.06 -4.29 -3.82
N VAL A 49 0.48 -5.29 -4.59
CA VAL A 49 0.50 -5.22 -6.06
C VAL A 49 -0.92 -5.18 -6.62
N ALA A 50 -1.82 -6.03 -6.13
CA ALA A 50 -3.22 -6.03 -6.55
C ALA A 50 -3.89 -4.67 -6.32
N GLU A 51 -3.65 -4.06 -5.15
CA GLU A 51 -4.18 -2.74 -4.81
C GLU A 51 -3.60 -1.62 -5.69
N ALA A 52 -2.29 -1.66 -5.96
CA ALA A 52 -1.66 -0.68 -6.86
C ALA A 52 -2.26 -0.71 -8.27
N LEU A 53 -2.48 -1.92 -8.81
CA LEU A 53 -3.09 -2.11 -10.13
C LEU A 53 -4.56 -1.66 -10.14
N ARG A 54 -5.32 -1.97 -9.09
CA ARG A 54 -6.70 -1.49 -8.92
C ARG A 54 -6.76 0.04 -8.90
N LEU A 55 -5.91 0.69 -8.10
CA LEU A 55 -5.83 2.16 -8.02
C LEU A 55 -5.45 2.79 -9.36
N LEU A 56 -4.55 2.17 -10.11
CA LEU A 56 -4.17 2.64 -11.44
C LEU A 56 -5.33 2.50 -12.44
N GLY A 57 -6.06 1.38 -12.40
CA GLY A 57 -7.23 1.15 -13.25
C GLY A 57 -8.36 2.14 -12.99
N GLU A 58 -8.62 2.49 -11.73
CA GLU A 58 -9.59 3.55 -11.36
C GLU A 58 -9.13 4.95 -11.75
N ALA A 59 -7.82 5.14 -11.91
CA ALA A 59 -7.24 6.43 -12.26
C ALA A 59 -7.18 6.69 -13.77
N ALA A 60 -7.53 5.71 -14.61
CA ALA A 60 -7.60 5.86 -16.07
C ALA A 60 -8.57 6.98 -16.49
#